data_AF-A0A9E4KS11-F1
#
_entry.id   AF-A0A9E4KS11-F1
#
_cell.length_a   1.000
_cell.length_b   1.000
_cell.length_c   1.000
_cell.angle_alpha   90.00
_cell.angle_beta   90.00
_cell.angle_gamma   90.00
#
_symmetry.space_group_name_H-M   'P 1'
#
loop_
_entity.id
_entity.type
_entity.pdbx_description
1 polymer ?
#
loop_
_entity_poly.entity_id
_entity_poly.type
_entity_poly.pdbx_seq_one_letter_code
_entity_poly.pdbx_strand_id
1 'polypeptide(L)'
;MSKLLDRLERVNRGPTTSLGFGAAARVNKTRPMALIGTLSDPGKAVEGASGLAKIDADGALIDGLDLKKNQKQLAQALDTVPWGVRVPGLDSEQVSQYKEQGCDFMAFPAEKALLEALGEVDTAYILSIQPDIDDKLLRAIETLPVDAVLLPFKSADPPLTLQHLLTISSVRRAFSKYLLLELPGAPTSKEMEALRDVGVNGLVVDTTVVSAEKLPGLQEELLALPRRKRD
;
A
#
# COMPACT_ATOMS: atom_id res chain seq x y z
N MET A 1 5.68 -13.70 -8.10
CA MET A 1 5.66 -12.34 -7.55
C MET A 1 4.28 -12.13 -6.96
N SER A 2 4.15 -11.47 -5.80
CA SER A 2 2.82 -11.25 -5.21
C SER A 2 1.96 -10.36 -6.13
N LYS A 3 0.64 -10.52 -6.05
CA LYS A 3 -0.33 -9.74 -6.84
C LYS A 3 -0.27 -8.24 -6.49
N LEU A 4 -0.02 -7.88 -5.23
CA LEU A 4 0.18 -6.50 -4.81
C LEU A 4 1.39 -5.89 -5.53
N LEU A 5 2.53 -6.59 -5.58
CA LEU A 5 3.72 -6.10 -6.26
C LEU A 5 3.49 -5.93 -7.76
N ASP A 6 2.76 -6.85 -8.41
CA ASP A 6 2.36 -6.69 -9.82
C ASP A 6 1.52 -5.43 -10.04
N ARG A 7 0.61 -5.11 -9.11
CA ARG A 7 -0.21 -3.89 -9.15
C ARG A 7 0.65 -2.64 -8.92
N LEU A 8 1.54 -2.65 -7.93
CA LEU A 8 2.48 -1.55 -7.65
C LEU A 8 3.41 -1.28 -8.84
N GLU A 9 3.94 -2.34 -9.47
CA GLU A 9 4.78 -2.22 -10.64
C GLU A 9 4.01 -1.60 -11.82
N ARG A 10 2.79 -2.06 -12.08
CA ARG A 10 1.92 -1.51 -13.13
C ARG A 10 1.62 -0.03 -12.91
N VAL A 11 1.26 0.35 -11.68
CA VAL A 11 1.03 1.74 -11.28
C VAL A 11 2.28 2.57 -11.52
N ASN A 12 3.46 2.08 -11.12
CA ASN A 12 4.72 2.84 -11.17
C ASN A 12 5.33 2.94 -12.58
N ARG A 13 5.20 1.88 -13.41
CA ARG A 13 5.65 1.88 -14.81
C ARG A 13 4.82 2.83 -15.69
N GLY A 14 3.54 2.96 -15.40
CA GLY A 14 2.62 3.78 -16.17
C GLY A 14 2.11 3.08 -17.44
N PRO A 15 1.40 3.81 -18.32
CA PRO A 15 0.79 3.21 -19.49
C PRO A 15 1.85 2.65 -20.43
N THR A 16 1.72 1.38 -20.82
CA THR A 16 2.56 0.80 -21.87
C THR A 16 2.01 1.23 -23.22
N THR A 17 2.79 1.98 -24.00
CA THR A 17 2.45 2.24 -25.40
C THR A 17 2.65 0.96 -26.18
N SER A 18 1.61 0.43 -26.81
CA SER A 18 1.78 -0.68 -27.76
C SER A 18 2.67 -0.21 -28.91
N LEU A 19 3.82 -0.84 -29.11
CA LEU A 19 4.67 -0.63 -30.29
C LEU A 19 3.94 -1.23 -31.50
N GLY A 20 3.18 -0.40 -32.22
CA GLY A 20 2.45 -0.81 -33.42
C GLY A 20 2.05 0.40 -34.27
N PHE A 21 2.47 0.41 -35.54
CA PHE A 21 2.11 1.41 -36.53
C PHE A 21 0.69 1.15 -37.03
N GLY A 22 -0.36 1.59 -36.32
CA GLY A 22 -1.71 1.45 -36.90
C GLY A 22 -2.94 1.68 -36.03
N ALA A 23 -2.81 1.84 -34.71
CA ALA A 23 -3.93 2.26 -33.88
C ALA A 23 -3.46 3.43 -33.03
N ALA A 24 -4.24 4.51 -32.98
CA ALA A 24 -4.07 5.55 -31.99
C ALA A 24 -3.92 4.86 -30.63
N ALA A 25 -2.72 4.91 -30.06
CA ALA A 25 -2.40 4.18 -28.85
C ALA A 25 -3.44 4.57 -27.79
N ARG A 26 -4.33 3.65 -27.42
CA ARG A 26 -5.18 3.82 -26.25
C ARG A 26 -4.23 3.79 -25.06
N VAL A 27 -3.73 4.96 -24.69
CA VAL A 27 -3.00 5.17 -23.45
C VAL A 27 -4.02 4.94 -22.34
N ASN A 28 -4.09 3.72 -21.81
CA ASN A 28 -4.91 3.44 -20.64
C ASN A 28 -4.37 4.29 -19.49
N LYS A 29 -5.11 5.33 -19.10
CA LYS A 29 -4.72 6.21 -18.00
C LYS A 29 -4.55 5.35 -16.75
N THR A 30 -3.34 5.32 -16.23
CA THR A 30 -2.99 4.57 -15.02
C THR A 30 -2.75 5.58 -13.90
N ARG A 31 -3.23 5.28 -12.70
CA ARG A 31 -2.97 6.08 -11.49
C ARG A 31 -1.46 6.21 -11.26
N PRO A 32 -0.97 7.37 -10.79
CA PRO A 32 0.44 7.58 -10.51
C PRO A 32 0.87 7.08 -9.12
N MET A 33 -0.09 6.74 -8.25
CA MET A 33 0.11 6.07 -6.97
C MET A 33 -0.94 4.98 -6.78
N ALA A 34 -0.59 3.93 -6.05
CA ALA A 34 -1.50 2.86 -5.69
C ALA A 34 -2.45 3.31 -4.57
N LEU A 35 -3.65 2.75 -4.52
CA LEU A 35 -4.62 2.96 -3.45
C LEU A 35 -4.85 1.66 -2.70
N ILE A 36 -4.49 1.64 -1.42
CA ILE A 36 -4.65 0.50 -0.51
C ILE A 36 -5.56 0.93 0.63
N GLY A 37 -6.52 0.08 1.01
CA GLY A 37 -7.39 0.35 2.16
C GLY A 37 -7.00 -0.47 3.39
N THR A 38 -6.91 0.17 4.56
CA THR A 38 -6.80 -0.54 5.84
C THR A 38 -8.18 -0.93 6.36
N LEU A 39 -8.32 -2.19 6.77
CA LEU A 39 -9.53 -2.78 7.37
C LEU A 39 -9.23 -3.10 8.84
N SER A 40 -9.60 -2.20 9.74
CA SER A 40 -9.26 -2.25 11.18
C SER A 40 -10.47 -2.46 12.11
N ASP A 41 -11.66 -2.05 11.69
CA ASP A 41 -12.90 -2.16 12.48
C ASP A 41 -13.68 -3.44 12.09
N PRO A 42 -13.86 -4.41 13.00
CA PRO A 42 -14.60 -5.64 12.74
C PRO A 42 -16.04 -5.41 12.25
N GLY A 43 -16.69 -4.32 12.69
CA GLY A 43 -18.07 -3.99 12.30
C GLY A 43 -18.20 -3.39 10.90
N LYS A 44 -17.11 -2.84 10.35
CA LYS A 44 -17.08 -2.17 9.04
C LYS A 44 -16.19 -2.85 8.01
N ALA A 45 -15.38 -3.84 8.41
CA ALA A 45 -14.38 -4.46 7.55
C ALA A 45 -14.95 -5.03 6.24
N VAL A 46 -16.12 -5.68 6.28
CA VAL A 46 -16.76 -6.26 5.08
C VAL A 46 -17.29 -5.17 4.14
N GLU A 47 -17.84 -4.09 4.70
CA GLU A 47 -18.28 -2.92 3.92
C GLU A 47 -17.09 -2.22 3.26
N GLY A 48 -16.02 -1.97 4.03
CA GLY A 48 -14.77 -1.40 3.53
C GLY A 48 -14.15 -2.27 2.43
N ALA A 49 -14.07 -3.58 2.64
CA ALA A 49 -13.60 -4.54 1.64
C ALA A 49 -14.43 -4.49 0.34
N SER A 50 -15.75 -4.46 0.47
CA SER A 50 -16.66 -4.34 -0.68
C SER A 50 -16.48 -3.01 -1.41
N GLY A 51 -16.23 -1.91 -0.67
CA GLY A 51 -15.90 -0.61 -1.24
C GLY A 51 -14.61 -0.63 -2.05
N LEU A 52 -13.55 -1.25 -1.51
CA LEU A 52 -12.27 -1.42 -2.19
C LEU A 52 -12.39 -2.29 -3.46
N ALA A 53 -13.18 -3.36 -3.41
CA ALA A 53 -13.42 -4.21 -4.57
C ALA A 53 -14.21 -3.52 -5.68
N LYS A 54 -15.21 -2.71 -5.34
CA LYS A 54 -15.98 -1.92 -6.33
C LYS A 54 -15.11 -0.98 -7.15
N ILE A 55 -14.05 -0.45 -6.56
CA ILE A 55 -13.11 0.45 -7.22
C ILE A 55 -11.87 -0.26 -7.77
N ASP A 56 -11.77 -1.59 -7.68
CA ASP A 56 -10.54 -2.34 -8.01
C ASP A 56 -9.29 -1.69 -7.38
N ALA A 57 -9.35 -1.48 -6.05
CA ALA A 57 -8.25 -0.93 -5.27
C ALA A 57 -6.98 -1.79 -5.41
N ASP A 58 -5.81 -1.19 -5.30
CA ASP A 58 -4.55 -1.90 -5.53
C ASP A 58 -4.20 -2.90 -4.41
N GLY A 59 -4.82 -2.77 -3.23
CA GLY A 59 -4.79 -3.80 -2.20
C GLY A 59 -5.64 -3.48 -0.98
N ALA A 60 -5.72 -4.44 -0.05
CA ALA A 60 -6.37 -4.26 1.26
C ALA A 60 -5.45 -4.76 2.38
N LEU A 61 -5.21 -3.95 3.41
CA LEU A 61 -4.42 -4.30 4.58
C LEU A 61 -5.35 -4.55 5.78
N ILE A 62 -5.39 -5.79 6.26
CA ILE A 62 -6.17 -6.16 7.45
C ILE A 62 -5.32 -5.90 8.69
N ASP A 63 -5.85 -5.13 9.64
CA ASP A 63 -5.14 -4.70 10.85
C ASP A 63 -5.94 -5.07 12.10
N GLY A 64 -5.43 -6.00 12.92
CA GLY A 64 -6.04 -6.36 14.20
C GLY A 64 -7.38 -7.12 14.13
N LEU A 65 -7.79 -7.63 12.94
CA LEU A 65 -9.02 -8.42 12.80
C LEU A 65 -8.79 -9.91 13.05
N ASP A 66 -9.73 -10.54 13.73
CA ASP A 66 -9.80 -12.00 13.82
C ASP A 66 -10.33 -12.58 12.50
N LEU A 67 -9.40 -12.96 11.62
CA LEU A 67 -9.72 -13.54 10.32
C LEU A 67 -10.63 -14.77 10.44
N LYS A 68 -10.54 -15.57 11.51
CA LYS A 68 -11.35 -16.80 11.63
C LYS A 68 -12.85 -16.51 11.70
N LYS A 69 -13.24 -15.36 12.28
CA LYS A 69 -14.65 -14.97 12.41
C LYS A 69 -15.23 -14.45 11.11
N ASN A 70 -14.45 -13.68 10.34
CA ASN A 70 -14.92 -12.96 9.17
C ASN A 70 -14.36 -13.52 7.84
N GLN A 71 -13.65 -14.66 7.88
CA GLN A 71 -12.85 -15.19 6.77
C GLN A 71 -13.65 -15.28 5.46
N LYS A 72 -14.82 -15.93 5.50
CA LYS A 72 -15.63 -16.18 4.30
C LYS A 72 -16.11 -14.89 3.67
N GLN A 73 -16.57 -13.95 4.49
CA GLN A 73 -17.12 -12.67 4.02
C GLN A 73 -16.03 -11.77 3.46
N LEU A 74 -14.87 -11.69 4.13
CA LEU A 74 -13.72 -10.93 3.65
C LEU A 74 -13.11 -11.55 2.40
N ALA A 75 -12.95 -12.87 2.35
CA ALA A 75 -12.46 -13.56 1.16
C ALA A 75 -13.39 -13.33 -0.04
N GLN A 76 -14.71 -13.40 0.15
CA GLN A 76 -15.68 -13.13 -0.91
C GLN A 76 -15.66 -11.66 -1.34
N ALA A 77 -15.53 -10.72 -0.40
CA ALA A 77 -15.48 -9.30 -0.69
C ALA A 77 -14.18 -8.88 -1.40
N LEU A 78 -13.06 -9.55 -1.10
CA LEU A 78 -11.72 -9.25 -1.63
C LEU A 78 -11.28 -10.19 -2.76
N ASP A 79 -12.19 -10.97 -3.36
CA ASP A 79 -11.87 -11.98 -4.37
C ASP A 79 -10.97 -11.45 -5.52
N THR A 80 -11.18 -10.19 -5.91
CA THR A 80 -10.42 -9.52 -6.98
C THR A 80 -9.28 -8.62 -6.47
N VAL A 81 -9.27 -8.27 -5.18
CA VAL A 81 -8.31 -7.32 -4.58
C VAL A 81 -7.28 -8.08 -3.74
N PRO A 82 -5.98 -7.96 -4.03
CA PRO A 82 -4.98 -8.63 -3.22
C PRO A 82 -5.02 -8.07 -1.80
N TRP A 83 -4.99 -8.96 -0.82
CA TRP A 83 -5.09 -8.59 0.57
C TRP A 83 -3.90 -9.10 1.36
N GLY A 84 -3.60 -8.39 2.43
CA GLY A 84 -2.52 -8.70 3.33
C GLY A 84 -2.86 -8.41 4.77
N VAL A 85 -1.97 -8.77 5.68
CA VAL A 85 -2.16 -8.59 7.13
C VAL A 85 -1.06 -7.74 7.74
N ARG A 86 -1.45 -6.90 8.70
CA ARG A 86 -0.51 -6.29 9.63
C ARG A 86 -0.37 -7.19 10.84
N VAL A 87 0.86 -7.61 11.13
CA VAL A 87 1.19 -8.48 12.26
C VAL A 87 2.28 -7.84 13.13
N PRO A 88 2.27 -8.05 14.46
CA PRO A 88 3.26 -7.44 15.36
C PRO A 88 4.64 -8.11 15.29
N GLY A 89 4.75 -9.23 14.60
CA GLY A 89 5.95 -10.03 14.38
C GLY A 89 5.68 -11.04 13.28
N LEU A 90 6.73 -11.71 12.81
CA LEU A 90 6.63 -12.63 11.69
C LEU A 90 7.52 -13.86 11.90
N ASP A 91 6.92 -15.04 11.83
CA ASP A 91 7.62 -16.33 11.81
C ASP A 91 7.12 -17.21 10.64
N SER A 92 7.83 -18.31 10.37
CA SER A 92 7.57 -19.20 9.24
C SER A 92 6.19 -19.89 9.32
N GLU A 93 5.70 -20.17 10.54
CA GLU A 93 4.39 -20.78 10.77
C GLU A 93 3.27 -19.81 10.42
N GLN A 94 3.39 -18.56 10.89
CA GLN A 94 2.46 -17.48 10.56
C GLN A 94 2.39 -17.24 9.06
N VAL A 95 3.53 -17.12 8.37
CA VAL A 95 3.56 -16.91 6.91
C VAL A 95 2.79 -18.01 6.19
N SER A 96 3.07 -19.27 6.53
CA SER A 96 2.39 -20.43 5.94
C SER A 96 0.88 -20.39 6.18
N GLN A 97 0.48 -20.13 7.43
CA GLN A 97 -0.93 -20.08 7.82
C GLN A 97 -1.70 -18.97 7.08
N TYR A 98 -1.12 -17.78 6.93
CA TYR A 98 -1.77 -16.68 6.21
C TYR A 98 -1.80 -16.95 4.71
N LYS A 99 -0.74 -17.54 4.13
CA LYS A 99 -0.68 -17.90 2.71
C LYS A 99 -1.74 -18.93 2.34
N GLU A 100 -1.96 -19.96 3.16
CA GLU A 100 -3.03 -20.94 2.98
C GLU A 100 -4.43 -20.29 2.96
N GLN A 101 -4.60 -19.16 3.64
CA GLN A 101 -5.85 -18.40 3.63
C GLN A 101 -6.00 -17.51 2.39
N GLY A 102 -4.95 -17.40 1.55
CA GLY A 102 -4.92 -16.56 0.36
C GLY A 102 -4.31 -15.17 0.58
N CYS A 103 -3.58 -14.97 1.68
CA CYS A 103 -2.86 -13.73 1.95
C CYS A 103 -1.74 -13.53 0.92
N ASP A 104 -1.68 -12.34 0.32
CA ASP A 104 -0.71 -11.98 -0.72
C ASP A 104 0.50 -11.22 -0.17
N PHE A 105 0.34 -10.51 0.95
CA PHE A 105 1.41 -9.70 1.52
C PHE A 105 1.28 -9.52 3.03
N MET A 106 2.40 -9.19 3.69
CA MET A 106 2.44 -9.08 5.14
C MET A 106 3.21 -7.82 5.54
N ALA A 107 2.60 -7.01 6.40
CA ALA A 107 3.20 -5.82 6.97
C ALA A 107 3.61 -6.07 8.44
N PHE A 108 4.87 -5.84 8.76
CA PHE A 108 5.42 -6.19 10.07
C PHE A 108 6.57 -5.25 10.47
N PRO A 109 6.80 -5.05 11.79
CA PRO A 109 7.96 -4.33 12.29
C PRO A 109 9.21 -5.22 12.32
N ALA A 110 10.41 -4.64 12.28
CA ALA A 110 11.67 -5.39 12.21
C ALA A 110 11.95 -6.22 13.49
N GLU A 111 11.58 -5.70 14.65
CA GLU A 111 12.01 -6.16 15.96
C GLU A 111 11.59 -7.60 16.28
N LYS A 112 10.49 -8.06 15.68
CA LYS A 112 9.89 -9.38 15.93
C LYS A 112 9.72 -10.22 14.66
N ALA A 113 10.41 -9.86 13.58
CA ALA A 113 10.42 -10.62 12.35
C ALA A 113 11.64 -11.55 12.31
N LEU A 114 11.40 -12.85 12.21
CA LEU A 114 12.45 -13.86 12.05
C LEU A 114 12.89 -13.90 10.59
N LEU A 115 14.21 -13.93 10.35
CA LEU A 115 14.77 -13.93 9.00
C LEU A 115 14.34 -15.14 8.18
N GLU A 116 14.16 -16.30 8.82
CA GLU A 116 13.67 -17.52 8.16
C GLU A 116 12.26 -17.37 7.58
N ALA A 117 11.46 -16.44 8.09
CA ALA A 117 10.12 -16.17 7.59
C ALA A 117 10.13 -15.41 6.25
N LEU A 118 11.27 -14.82 5.86
CA LEU A 118 11.43 -13.95 4.68
C LEU A 118 11.96 -14.70 3.45
N GLY A 119 11.37 -15.86 3.14
CA GLY A 119 11.81 -16.72 2.04
C GLY A 119 10.69 -17.29 1.18
N GLU A 120 9.43 -17.00 1.49
CA GLU A 120 8.30 -17.54 0.73
C GLU A 120 8.16 -16.87 -0.62
N VAL A 121 8.12 -17.70 -1.65
CA VAL A 121 7.86 -17.25 -3.03
C VAL A 121 6.40 -16.83 -3.12
N ASP A 122 6.14 -15.76 -3.86
CA ASP A 122 4.82 -15.18 -4.14
C ASP A 122 4.13 -14.45 -2.97
N THR A 123 4.83 -14.24 -1.86
CA THR A 123 4.38 -13.35 -0.76
C THR A 123 5.20 -12.06 -0.79
N ALA A 124 4.55 -10.90 -0.67
CA ALA A 124 5.28 -9.64 -0.50
C ALA A 124 5.50 -9.30 0.97
N TYR A 125 6.72 -8.88 1.29
CA TYR A 125 7.12 -8.50 2.64
C TYR A 125 7.25 -6.98 2.74
N ILE A 126 6.43 -6.40 3.62
CA ILE A 126 6.33 -4.94 3.79
C ILE A 126 6.84 -4.57 5.18
N LEU A 127 7.99 -3.90 5.22
CA LEU A 127 8.56 -3.46 6.48
C LEU A 127 7.83 -2.21 6.99
N SER A 128 7.18 -2.31 8.15
CA SER A 128 6.58 -1.17 8.83
C SER A 128 7.63 -0.45 9.67
N ILE A 129 7.81 0.85 9.45
CA ILE A 129 8.79 1.67 10.19
C ILE A 129 8.10 2.84 10.88
N GLN A 130 8.71 3.38 11.94
CA GLN A 130 8.24 4.62 12.56
C GLN A 130 8.79 5.85 11.80
N PRO A 131 8.08 6.99 11.76
CA PRO A 131 8.57 8.19 11.09
C PRO A 131 9.85 8.81 11.67
N ASP A 132 10.18 8.48 12.92
CA ASP A 132 11.34 8.97 13.66
C ASP A 132 12.50 7.96 13.73
N ILE A 133 12.47 6.92 12.89
CA ILE A 133 13.55 5.93 12.82
C ILE A 133 14.90 6.61 12.52
N ASP A 134 15.97 6.11 13.14
CA ASP A 134 17.31 6.63 12.96
C ASP A 134 17.79 6.52 11.49
N ASP A 135 18.43 7.57 10.99
CA ASP A 135 18.94 7.67 9.62
C ASP A 135 19.88 6.52 9.22
N LYS A 136 20.66 5.97 10.17
CA LYS A 136 21.54 4.82 9.87
C LYS A 136 20.72 3.56 9.64
N LEU A 137 19.67 3.35 10.44
CA LEU A 137 18.75 2.22 10.27
C LEU A 137 17.95 2.36 8.97
N LEU A 138 17.50 3.57 8.63
CA LEU A 138 16.82 3.84 7.37
C LEU A 138 17.63 3.38 6.15
N ARG A 139 18.94 3.68 6.13
CA ARG A 139 19.83 3.28 5.03
C ARG A 139 20.06 1.78 4.96
N ALA A 140 19.92 1.05 6.08
CA ALA A 140 20.07 -0.40 6.09
C ALA A 140 18.91 -1.12 5.36
N ILE A 141 17.73 -0.49 5.28
CA ILE A 141 16.51 -1.06 4.68
C ILE A 141 16.72 -1.52 3.24
N GLU A 142 17.56 -0.81 2.47
CA GLU A 142 17.86 -1.16 1.07
C GLU A 142 18.39 -2.59 0.94
N THR A 143 19.18 -3.04 1.92
CA THR A 143 19.82 -4.36 1.90
C THR A 143 18.95 -5.49 2.46
N LEU A 144 17.81 -5.17 3.09
CA LEU A 144 16.95 -6.18 3.70
C LEU A 144 16.17 -6.99 2.64
N PRO A 145 15.79 -8.24 2.90
CA PRO A 145 14.96 -9.03 1.99
C PRO A 145 13.47 -8.67 2.16
N VAL A 146 13.12 -7.42 1.85
CA VAL A 146 11.74 -6.90 1.88
C VAL A 146 11.46 -6.13 0.60
N ASP A 147 10.21 -6.12 0.14
CA ASP A 147 9.81 -5.57 -1.15
C ASP A 147 9.33 -4.12 -1.07
N ALA A 148 8.74 -3.76 0.07
CA ALA A 148 8.17 -2.44 0.30
C ALA A 148 8.38 -1.98 1.75
N VAL A 149 8.18 -0.68 1.96
CA VAL A 149 8.20 -0.03 3.26
C VAL A 149 6.86 0.63 3.48
N LEU A 150 6.25 0.37 4.62
CA LEU A 150 5.05 1.04 5.09
C LEU A 150 5.45 2.07 6.14
N LEU A 151 5.08 3.33 5.90
CA LEU A 151 5.27 4.43 6.83
C LEU A 151 3.90 4.81 7.42
N PRO A 152 3.58 4.37 8.64
CA PRO A 152 2.39 4.79 9.36
C PRO A 152 2.54 6.25 9.77
N PHE A 153 1.79 7.12 9.13
CA PHE A 153 1.81 8.56 9.36
C PHE A 153 0.47 9.03 9.97
N LYS A 154 -0.17 8.14 10.77
CA LYS A 154 -1.50 8.33 11.36
C LYS A 154 -1.59 9.49 12.36
N SER A 155 -0.48 9.90 12.95
CA SER A 155 -0.42 11.00 13.92
C SER A 155 -0.27 12.38 13.30
N ALA A 156 -0.19 12.48 11.97
CA ALA A 156 -0.04 13.75 11.29
C ALA A 156 -1.36 14.51 11.25
N ASP A 157 -1.41 15.66 11.92
CA ASP A 157 -2.58 16.53 11.87
C ASP A 157 -2.78 17.08 10.44
N PRO A 158 -3.94 16.86 9.82
CA PRO A 158 -4.27 17.52 8.55
C PRO A 158 -4.44 19.03 8.74
N PRO A 159 -4.09 19.88 7.76
CA PRO A 159 -3.51 19.52 6.45
C PRO A 159 -2.04 19.12 6.53
N LEU A 160 -1.54 18.40 5.52
CA LEU A 160 -0.13 18.03 5.45
C LEU A 160 0.74 19.29 5.30
N THR A 161 1.71 19.42 6.21
CA THR A 161 2.64 20.55 6.25
C THR A 161 3.92 20.25 5.47
N LEU A 162 4.74 21.28 5.22
CA LEU A 162 6.09 21.07 4.69
C LEU A 162 6.95 20.22 5.62
N GLN A 163 6.73 20.29 6.94
CA GLN A 163 7.42 19.44 7.90
C GLN A 163 7.10 17.96 7.66
N HIS A 164 5.83 17.63 7.40
CA HIS A 164 5.43 16.27 7.04
C HIS A 164 6.14 15.80 5.76
N LEU A 165 6.21 16.65 4.72
CA LEU A 165 6.92 16.34 3.49
C LEU A 165 8.44 16.18 3.69
N LEU A 166 9.07 16.95 4.58
CA LEU A 166 10.49 16.78 4.92
C LEU A 166 10.75 15.40 5.52
N THR A 167 9.92 14.96 6.47
CA THR A 167 10.03 13.61 7.07
C THR A 167 9.87 12.53 6.01
N ILE A 168 8.81 12.61 5.19
CA ILE A 168 8.54 11.61 4.14
C ILE A 168 9.68 11.60 3.10
N SER A 169 10.21 12.78 2.72
CA SER A 169 11.33 12.87 1.80
C SER A 169 12.63 12.33 2.39
N SER A 170 12.87 12.44 3.70
CA SER A 170 14.04 11.86 4.34
C SER A 170 14.01 10.34 4.24
N VAL A 171 12.87 9.75 4.62
CA VAL A 171 12.62 8.30 4.53
C VAL A 171 12.77 7.82 3.08
N ARG A 172 12.13 8.50 2.12
CA ARG A 172 12.16 8.07 0.71
C ARG A 172 13.56 8.07 0.11
N ARG A 173 14.46 8.96 0.54
CA ARG A 173 15.85 9.04 0.03
C ARG A 173 16.74 7.89 0.49
N ALA A 174 16.34 7.16 1.53
CA ALA A 174 17.18 6.12 2.13
C ALA A 174 17.17 4.79 1.37
N PHE A 175 16.14 4.53 0.55
CA PHE A 175 15.97 3.26 -0.17
C PHE A 175 15.24 3.47 -1.49
N SER A 176 15.41 2.54 -2.42
CA SER A 176 14.81 2.54 -3.76
C SER A 176 13.47 1.78 -3.83
N LYS A 177 13.21 0.91 -2.85
CA LYS A 177 12.01 0.07 -2.67
C LYS A 177 10.69 0.84 -2.67
N TYR A 178 9.57 0.13 -2.82
CA TYR A 178 8.25 0.79 -2.79
C TYR A 178 7.98 1.44 -1.44
N LEU A 179 7.57 2.71 -1.44
CA LEU A 179 7.12 3.44 -0.25
C LEU A 179 5.59 3.55 -0.24
N LEU A 180 4.97 2.94 0.77
CA LEU A 180 3.55 3.05 1.07
C LEU A 180 3.38 3.99 2.26
N LEU A 181 2.50 4.99 2.12
CA LEU A 181 2.25 5.97 3.16
C LEU A 181 0.83 5.78 3.71
N GLU A 182 0.72 5.49 5.00
CA GLU A 182 -0.59 5.41 5.67
C GLU A 182 -0.94 6.74 6.31
N LEU A 183 -2.03 7.35 5.88
CA LEU A 183 -2.48 8.68 6.32
C LEU A 183 -3.72 8.56 7.22
N PRO A 184 -3.94 9.52 8.12
CA PRO A 184 -5.12 9.53 9.00
C PRO A 184 -6.41 9.84 8.25
N GLY A 185 -6.34 10.31 7.01
CA GLY A 185 -7.49 10.59 6.15
C GLY A 185 -7.09 10.76 4.69
N ALA A 186 -8.06 11.05 3.84
CA ALA A 186 -7.81 11.28 2.42
C ALA A 186 -7.08 12.63 2.21
N PRO A 187 -5.89 12.64 1.59
CA PRO A 187 -5.20 13.87 1.20
C PRO A 187 -5.95 14.59 0.08
N THR A 188 -5.82 15.92 0.02
CA THR A 188 -6.29 16.74 -1.09
C THR A 188 -5.49 16.46 -2.37
N SER A 189 -6.04 16.82 -3.53
CA SER A 189 -5.33 16.71 -4.82
C SER A 189 -3.91 17.29 -4.77
N LYS A 190 -3.72 18.49 -4.21
CA LYS A 190 -2.41 19.15 -4.14
C LYS A 190 -1.42 18.40 -3.23
N GLU A 191 -1.90 17.86 -2.11
CA GLU A 191 -1.09 17.02 -1.23
C GLU A 191 -0.70 15.72 -1.93
N MET A 192 -1.64 15.09 -2.66
CA MET A 192 -1.32 13.91 -3.46
C MET A 192 -0.27 14.19 -4.54
N GLU A 193 -0.29 15.37 -5.17
CA GLU A 193 0.78 15.77 -6.10
C GLU A 193 2.14 15.83 -5.40
N ALA A 194 2.21 16.51 -4.25
CA ALA A 194 3.45 16.64 -3.49
C ALA A 194 3.99 15.28 -3.01
N LEU A 195 3.12 14.40 -2.50
CA LEU A 195 3.50 13.05 -2.06
C LEU A 195 4.05 12.21 -3.21
N ARG A 196 3.39 12.26 -4.36
CA ARG A 196 3.83 11.58 -5.59
C ARG A 196 5.17 12.11 -6.08
N ASP A 197 5.39 13.42 -6.01
CA ASP A 197 6.64 14.06 -6.44
C ASP A 197 7.81 13.76 -5.49
N VAL A 198 7.55 13.55 -4.19
CA VAL A 198 8.54 13.02 -3.24
C VAL A 198 8.91 11.58 -3.59
N GLY A 199 7.98 10.81 -4.16
CA GLY A 199 8.20 9.44 -4.60
C GLY A 199 7.47 8.40 -3.76
N VAL A 200 6.36 8.77 -3.12
CA VAL A 200 5.41 7.82 -2.53
C VAL A 200 4.80 6.99 -3.66
N ASN A 201 4.80 5.66 -3.51
CA ASN A 201 4.29 4.73 -4.51
C ASN A 201 2.84 4.33 -4.27
N GLY A 202 2.37 4.39 -3.03
CA GLY A 202 1.00 4.06 -2.68
C GLY A 202 0.51 4.81 -1.44
N LEU A 203 -0.78 5.13 -1.45
CA LEU A 203 -1.51 5.67 -0.31
C LEU A 203 -2.27 4.54 0.37
N VAL A 204 -2.11 4.45 1.69
CA VAL A 204 -2.89 3.55 2.54
C VAL A 204 -3.88 4.41 3.34
N VAL A 205 -5.17 4.14 3.17
CA VAL A 205 -6.24 4.90 3.83
C VAL A 205 -7.08 4.00 4.72
N ASP A 206 -7.41 4.45 5.91
CA ASP A 206 -8.31 3.69 6.79
C ASP A 206 -9.76 3.79 6.27
N THR A 207 -10.37 2.65 5.96
CA THR A 207 -11.74 2.58 5.43
C THR A 207 -12.82 2.99 6.42
N THR A 208 -12.48 3.10 7.71
CA THR A 208 -13.37 3.63 8.75
C THR A 208 -13.45 5.15 8.70
N VAL A 209 -12.38 5.82 8.24
CA VAL A 209 -12.29 7.28 8.09
C VAL A 209 -12.71 7.69 6.68
N VAL A 210 -12.19 7.00 5.67
CA VAL A 210 -12.57 7.15 4.26
C VAL A 210 -13.58 6.05 3.93
N SER A 211 -14.86 6.35 4.14
CA SER A 211 -15.94 5.40 3.90
C SER A 211 -15.96 4.89 2.46
N ALA A 212 -16.61 3.74 2.26
CA ALA A 212 -16.74 3.09 0.94
C ALA A 212 -17.33 4.01 -0.13
N GLU A 213 -18.16 4.98 0.25
CA GLU A 213 -18.78 5.98 -0.63
C GLU A 213 -17.79 7.05 -1.14
N LYS A 214 -16.73 7.34 -0.38
CA LYS A 214 -15.71 8.34 -0.73
C LYS A 214 -14.53 7.75 -1.51
N LEU A 215 -14.35 6.44 -1.47
CA LEU A 215 -13.27 5.74 -2.19
C LEU A 215 -13.28 5.99 -3.71
N PRO A 216 -14.44 5.98 -4.42
CA PRO A 216 -14.48 6.27 -5.85
C PRO A 216 -13.97 7.69 -6.17
N GLY A 217 -14.37 8.69 -5.39
CA GLY A 217 -13.90 10.07 -5.59
C GLY A 217 -12.38 10.19 -5.41
N LEU A 218 -11.83 9.57 -4.37
CA LEU A 218 -10.38 9.53 -4.16
C LEU A 218 -9.64 8.81 -5.30
N GLN A 219 -10.21 7.72 -5.82
CA GLN A 219 -9.66 7.02 -6.97
C GLN A 219 -9.67 7.90 -8.23
N GLU A 220 -10.77 8.60 -8.50
CA GLU A 220 -10.89 9.51 -9.63
C GLU A 220 -9.89 10.67 -9.54
N GLU A 221 -9.72 11.25 -8.36
CA GLU A 221 -8.70 12.27 -8.12
C GLU A 221 -7.30 11.73 -8.40
N LEU A 222 -6.95 10.55 -7.87
CA LEU A 222 -5.67 9.89 -8.17
C LEU A 222 -5.47 9.64 -9.66
N LEU A 223 -6.50 9.18 -10.37
CA LEU A 223 -6.49 8.99 -11.82
C LEU A 223 -6.33 10.32 -12.57
N ALA A 224 -6.87 11.42 -12.03
CA ALA A 224 -6.78 12.74 -12.64
C ALA A 224 -5.37 13.33 -12.58
N LEU A 225 -4.59 12.99 -11.55
CA LEU A 225 -3.28 13.59 -11.31
C LEU A 225 -2.29 13.37 -12.48
N PRO A 226 -1.43 14.36 -12.75
CA PRO A 226 -0.36 14.21 -13.73
C PRO A 226 0.65 13.13 -13.28
N ARG A 227 1.32 12.51 -14.24
CA ARG A 227 2.45 11.62 -13.95
C ARG A 227 3.61 12.43 -13.39
N ARG A 228 4.37 11.81 -12.47
CA ARG A 228 5.64 12.38 -11.99
C ARG A 228 6.55 12.59 -13.19
N LYS A 229 7.10 13.79 -13.36
CA LYS A 229 8.17 14.01 -14.33
C LYS A 229 9.39 13.23 -13.85
N ARG A 230 9.89 12.31 -14.69
CA ARG A 230 11.19 11.67 -14.46
C ARG A 230 12.22 12.65 -15.00
N ASP A 231 12.95 13.30 -14.10
CA ASP A 231 14.15 14.07 -14.44
C ASP A 231 15.31 13.11 -14.73
#